data_AF-A0A9P7EPC6-F1
#
_entry.id   AF-A0A9P7EPC6-F1
#
_cell.length_a   1.000
_cell.length_b   1.000
_cell.length_c   1.000
_cell.angle_alpha   90.00
_cell.angle_beta   90.00
_cell.angle_gamma   90.00
#
_symmetry.space_group_name_H-M   'P 1'
#
loop_
_entity.id
_entity.type
_entity.pdbx_description
1 polymer ?
#
loop_
_entity_poly.entity_id
_entity_poly.type
_entity_poly.pdbx_seq_one_letter_code
_entity_poly.pdbx_strand_id
1 'polypeptide(L)'
;SQMEKGMNTLGQIMSYTAAQLSTQFHTHIFSVLIMHDHTWIIRWDREGAIISSAINYNNKPDLADFFYHYTQASPEMHGVDTPIMLAGDKEAYHSYVQS
;
A
#
# COMPACT_ATOMS: atom_id res chain seq x y z
N SER A 1 5.38 -3.08 -27.95
CA SER A 1 4.94 -4.50 -27.72
C SER A 1 4.03 -4.57 -26.48
N GLN A 2 3.41 -5.71 -26.13
CA GLN A 2 2.60 -5.80 -24.89
C GLN A 2 3.42 -5.43 -23.62
N MET A 3 4.71 -5.73 -23.63
CA MET A 3 5.66 -5.39 -22.58
C MET A 3 5.85 -3.86 -22.41
N GLU A 4 5.87 -3.13 -23.52
CA GLU A 4 5.99 -1.66 -23.53
C GLU A 4 4.72 -0.97 -23.00
N LYS A 5 3.54 -1.53 -23.29
CA LYS A 5 2.29 -1.05 -22.70
C LYS A 5 2.24 -1.33 -21.20
N GLY A 6 2.64 -2.53 -20.76
CA GLY A 6 2.75 -2.87 -19.35
C GLY A 6 3.73 -1.96 -18.59
N MET A 7 4.87 -1.63 -19.21
CA MET A 7 5.88 -0.75 -18.60
C MET A 7 5.43 0.71 -18.51
N ASN A 8 4.64 1.19 -19.48
CA ASN A 8 4.01 2.51 -19.41
C ASN A 8 2.91 2.58 -18.35
N THR A 9 2.07 1.55 -18.23
CA THR A 9 1.06 1.45 -17.17
C THR A 9 1.72 1.40 -15.79
N LEU A 10 2.80 0.62 -15.64
CA LEU A 10 3.60 0.59 -14.42
C LEU A 10 4.21 1.96 -14.11
N GLY A 11 4.75 2.66 -15.10
CA GLY A 11 5.30 4.02 -14.92
C GLY A 11 4.25 5.04 -14.45
N GLN A 12 3.01 4.93 -14.93
CA GLN A 12 1.90 5.77 -14.45
C GLN A 12 1.51 5.42 -13.02
N ILE A 13 1.36 4.13 -12.70
CA ILE A 13 1.07 3.66 -11.34
C ILE A 13 2.17 4.15 -10.38
N MET A 14 3.44 3.98 -10.74
CA MET A 14 4.58 4.47 -9.95
C MET A 14 4.53 5.98 -9.72
N SER A 15 4.11 6.75 -10.73
CA SER A 15 4.01 8.21 -10.60
C SER A 15 2.90 8.62 -9.62
N TYR A 16 1.75 7.95 -9.64
CA TYR A 16 0.67 8.18 -8.66
C TYR A 16 1.07 7.74 -7.25
N THR A 17 1.68 6.56 -7.13
CA THR A 17 2.21 5.99 -5.89
C THR A 17 3.27 6.92 -5.27
N ALA A 18 4.21 7.45 -6.06
CA ALA A 18 5.23 8.40 -5.60
C ALA A 18 4.62 9.73 -5.14
N ALA A 19 3.57 10.22 -5.81
CA ALA A 19 2.84 11.42 -5.38
C ALA A 19 2.04 11.20 -4.07
N GLN A 20 1.50 10.00 -3.85
CA GLN A 20 0.86 9.61 -2.59
C GLN A 20 1.90 9.44 -1.45
N LEU A 21 3.06 8.85 -1.73
CA LEU A 21 4.16 8.70 -0.77
C LEU A 21 4.81 10.04 -0.39
N SER A 22 4.80 11.03 -1.27
CA SER A 22 5.40 12.35 -0.99
C SER A 22 4.52 13.25 -0.13
N THR A 23 3.24 12.90 0.06
CA THR A 23 2.26 13.74 0.76
C THR A 23 1.90 13.27 2.17
N GLN A 24 2.29 12.06 2.58
CA GLN A 24 1.97 11.52 3.91
C GLN A 24 3.16 10.70 4.44
N PHE A 25 3.47 10.81 5.73
CA PHE A 25 4.51 10.02 6.41
C PHE A 25 4.13 8.53 6.39
N HIS A 26 4.31 7.85 5.26
CA HIS A 26 4.12 6.42 5.12
C HIS A 26 5.47 5.74 4.81
N THR A 27 5.85 4.77 5.65
CA THR A 27 7.03 3.90 5.44
C THR A 27 6.89 3.04 4.20
N HIS A 28 5.66 2.64 3.86
CA HIS A 28 5.33 1.81 2.71
C HIS A 28 3.86 1.94 2.33
N ILE A 29 3.51 1.57 1.09
CA ILE A 29 2.13 1.48 0.61
C ILE A 29 1.91 0.23 -0.22
N PHE A 30 0.67 -0.22 -0.35
CA PHE A 30 0.32 -1.39 -1.16
C PHE A 30 -0.43 -1.01 -2.44
N SER A 31 -0.24 -1.79 -3.50
CA SER A 31 -1.04 -1.74 -4.72
C SER A 31 -1.39 -3.15 -5.16
N VAL A 32 -2.50 -3.30 -5.88
CA VAL A 32 -2.92 -4.59 -6.45
C VAL A 32 -2.95 -4.44 -7.96
N LEU A 33 -2.16 -5.26 -8.65
CA LEU A 33 -2.13 -5.33 -10.11
C LEU A 33 -2.97 -6.51 -10.57
N ILE A 34 -4.05 -6.25 -11.32
CA ILE A 34 -4.93 -7.27 -11.87
C ILE A 34 -4.66 -7.41 -13.37
N MET A 35 -4.34 -8.62 -13.83
CA MET A 35 -4.21 -8.95 -15.26
C MET A 35 -4.91 -10.28 -15.54
N HIS A 36 -5.96 -10.24 -16.36
CA HIS A 36 -6.80 -11.39 -16.65
C HIS A 36 -7.31 -12.06 -15.38
N ASP A 37 -7.01 -13.33 -15.15
CA ASP A 37 -7.41 -14.14 -14.00
C ASP A 37 -6.35 -14.16 -12.87
N HIS A 38 -5.30 -13.36 -13.00
CA HIS A 38 -4.20 -13.29 -12.05
C HIS A 38 -4.08 -11.90 -11.42
N THR A 39 -3.63 -11.89 -10.17
CA THR A 39 -3.32 -10.67 -9.43
C THR A 39 -1.94 -10.76 -8.77
N TRP A 40 -1.29 -9.62 -8.60
CA TRP A 40 -0.06 -9.47 -7.84
C TRP A 40 -0.25 -8.37 -6.80
N ILE A 41 0.14 -8.66 -5.56
CA ILE A 41 0.20 -7.67 -4.50
C ILE A 41 1.60 -7.05 -4.55
N ILE A 42 1.65 -5.72 -4.61
CA ILE A 42 2.89 -4.95 -4.67
C ILE A 42 2.99 -4.14 -3.38
N ARG A 43 4.06 -4.33 -2.62
CA ARG A 43 4.43 -3.46 -1.50
C ARG A 43 5.53 -2.51 -1.96
N TRP A 44 5.24 -1.23 -1.93
CA TRP A 44 6.18 -0.15 -2.24
C TRP A 44 6.76 0.38 -0.94
N ASP A 45 8.06 0.59 -0.87
CA ASP A 45 8.72 1.35 0.18
C ASP A 45 9.74 2.33 -0.44
N ARG A 46 10.51 3.03 0.41
CA ARG A 46 11.51 4.00 -0.07
C ARG A 46 12.65 3.35 -0.88
N GLU A 47 12.85 2.04 -0.76
CA GLU A 47 13.95 1.32 -1.39
C GLU A 47 13.51 0.60 -2.67
N GLY A 48 12.21 0.41 -2.88
CA GLY A 48 11.66 -0.09 -4.13
C GLY A 48 10.30 -0.77 -3.98
N ALA A 49 10.13 -1.88 -4.70
CA ALA A 49 8.89 -2.63 -4.72
C ALA A 49 9.14 -4.12 -4.54
N ILE A 50 8.39 -4.75 -3.63
CA ILE A 50 8.32 -6.20 -3.48
C ILE A 50 7.01 -6.67 -4.09
N ILE A 51 7.09 -7.65 -4.98
CA ILE A 51 5.93 -8.19 -5.71
C ILE A 51 5.69 -9.62 -5.24
N SER A 52 4.43 -9.96 -4.93
CA SER A 52 4.04 -11.33 -4.60
C SER A 52 4.22 -12.28 -5.78
N SER A 53 4.08 -13.58 -5.54
CA SER A 53 3.79 -14.50 -6.63
C SER A 53 2.40 -14.20 -7.24
N ALA A 54 2.17 -14.69 -8.47
CA ALA A 54 0.88 -14.53 -9.14
C ALA A 54 -0.21 -15.32 -8.39
N ILE A 55 -1.31 -14.66 -8.06
CA ILE A 55 -2.46 -15.23 -7.38
C ILE A 55 -3.57 -15.39 -8.42
N ASN A 56 -4.06 -16.62 -8.63
CA ASN A 56 -5.29 -16.83 -9.40
C ASN A 56 -6.49 -16.51 -8.50
N TYR A 57 -7.01 -15.30 -8.59
CA TYR A 57 -8.00 -14.78 -7.63
C TYR A 57 -9.42 -15.34 -7.85
N ASN A 58 -9.66 -16.02 -8.98
CA ASN A 58 -10.93 -16.69 -9.23
C ASN A 58 -11.04 -18.03 -8.49
N ASN A 59 -9.90 -18.66 -8.19
CA ASN A 59 -9.84 -20.02 -7.65
C ASN A 59 -9.22 -20.08 -6.25
N LYS A 60 -8.64 -18.98 -5.76
CA LYS A 60 -7.97 -18.94 -4.46
C LYS A 60 -8.43 -17.74 -3.62
N PRO A 61 -8.56 -17.90 -2.29
CA PRO A 61 -9.03 -16.84 -1.41
C PRO A 61 -7.96 -15.79 -1.10
N ASP A 62 -6.68 -15.99 -1.49
CA ASP A 62 -5.54 -15.17 -1.04
C ASP A 62 -5.75 -13.66 -1.23
N LEU A 63 -6.39 -13.23 -2.33
CA LEU A 63 -6.67 -11.81 -2.55
C LEU A 63 -7.73 -11.27 -1.59
N ALA A 64 -8.80 -12.04 -1.35
CA ALA A 64 -9.85 -11.67 -0.42
C ALA A 64 -9.32 -11.67 1.02
N ASP A 65 -8.52 -12.67 1.39
CA ASP A 65 -7.84 -12.76 2.67
C ASP A 65 -6.88 -11.60 2.87
N PHE A 66 -6.14 -11.19 1.84
CA PHE A 66 -5.30 -10.00 1.90
C PHE A 66 -6.13 -8.76 2.26
N PHE A 67 -7.24 -8.49 1.56
CA PHE A 67 -8.08 -7.34 1.88
C PHE A 67 -8.70 -7.43 3.27
N TYR A 68 -9.16 -8.61 3.68
CA TYR A 68 -9.69 -8.84 5.02
C TYR A 68 -8.66 -8.52 6.11
N HIS A 69 -7.44 -9.05 5.99
CA HIS A 69 -6.38 -8.74 6.94
C HIS A 69 -5.96 -7.27 6.86
N TYR A 70 -5.93 -6.68 5.66
CA TYR A 70 -5.59 -5.29 5.46
C TYR A 70 -6.58 -4.36 6.18
N THR A 71 -7.89 -4.61 6.10
CA THR A 71 -8.90 -3.78 6.80
C THR A 71 -8.81 -3.88 8.32
N GLN A 72 -8.28 -4.99 8.83
CA GLN A 72 -8.10 -5.23 10.27
C GLN A 72 -6.70 -4.84 10.76
N ALA A 73 -5.80 -4.44 9.87
CA ALA A 73 -4.41 -4.16 10.20
C ALA A 73 -4.28 -2.82 10.95
N SER A 74 -3.24 -2.72 11.77
CA SER A 74 -2.94 -1.52 12.53
C SER A 74 -2.39 -0.40 11.62
N PRO A 75 -2.42 0.87 12.05
CA PRO A 75 -1.87 1.98 11.28
C PRO A 75 -0.40 1.77 10.86
N GLU A 76 0.41 1.16 11.73
CA GLU A 76 1.81 0.84 11.43
C GLU A 76 1.94 -0.15 10.28
N MET A 77 1.01 -1.12 10.19
CA MET A 77 0.93 -2.09 9.11
C MET A 77 0.37 -1.50 7.81
N HIS A 78 -0.35 -0.37 7.88
CA HIS A 78 -0.66 0.47 6.71
C HIS A 78 0.50 1.38 6.31
N GLY A 79 1.60 1.32 7.07
CA GLY A 79 2.79 2.08 6.83
C GLY A 79 2.80 3.45 7.48
N VAL A 80 1.80 3.84 8.27
CA VAL A 80 1.78 5.15 8.93
C VAL A 80 2.99 5.28 9.84
N ASP A 81 3.89 6.21 9.53
CA ASP A 81 4.95 6.66 10.44
C ASP A 81 4.26 7.40 11.58
N THR A 82 3.98 6.69 12.66
CA THR A 82 3.45 7.31 13.87
C THR A 82 4.58 8.16 14.46
N PRO A 83 4.42 9.49 14.59
CA PRO A 83 5.43 10.30 15.26
C PRO A 83 5.58 9.79 16.70
N ILE A 84 6.83 9.60 17.15
CA ILE A 84 7.12 9.28 18.56
C ILE A 84 6.63 10.48 19.37
N MET A 85 5.44 10.36 19.94
CA MET A 85 4.92 11.40 20.80
C MET A 85 5.59 11.28 22.16
N LEU A 86 6.40 12.29 22.50
CA LEU A 86 6.93 12.44 23.86
C LEU A 86 5.75 12.45 24.84
N ALA A 87 5.95 11.82 26.00
CA ALA A 87 4.88 11.44 26.93
C ALA A 87 3.99 12.60 27.47
N GLY A 88 4.28 13.86 27.12
CA GLY A 88 3.49 15.04 27.50
C GLY A 88 2.32 15.39 26.58
N ASP A 89 2.28 14.93 25.32
CA ASP A 89 1.39 15.54 24.31
C ASP A 89 0.13 14.72 23.98
N LYS A 90 -0.23 13.72 24.81
CA LYS A 90 -1.39 12.82 24.58
C LYS A 90 -2.72 13.55 24.38
N GLU A 91 -2.87 14.73 24.96
CA GLU A 91 -4.07 15.56 24.85
C GLU A 91 -4.17 16.28 23.49
N ALA A 92 -3.03 16.64 22.87
CA ALA A 92 -3.02 17.32 21.58
C ALA A 92 -3.41 16.38 20.42
N TYR A 93 -2.95 15.12 20.45
CA TYR A 93 -3.28 14.15 19.41
C TYR A 93 -4.77 13.83 19.36
N HIS A 94 -5.43 13.69 20.51
CA HIS A 94 -6.86 13.39 20.57
C HIS A 94 -7.71 14.47 19.88
N SER A 95 -7.25 15.74 19.92
CA SER A 95 -7.91 16.85 19.22
C SER A 95 -7.70 16.84 17.70
N TYR A 96 -6.57 16.32 17.22
CA TYR A 96 -6.24 16.21 15.79
C TYR A 96 -7.00 15.07 15.09
N VAL A 97 -7.25 13.95 15.78
CA VAL A 97 -7.98 12.81 15.19
C VAL A 97 -9.51 13.00 15.16
N GLN A 98 -10.04 14.08 15.74
CA GLN A 98 -11.48 14.37 15.79
C GLN A 98 -11.92 15.62 15.01
N SER A 99 -11.01 16.30 14.30
CA SER A 99 -11.31 17.42 13.38
C SER A 99 -11.32 16.97 11.93
#